data_AF-A0A919US16-F1
#
_entry.id   AF-A0A919US16-F1
#
_cell.length_a   1.000
_cell.length_b   1.000
_cell.length_c   1.000
_cell.angle_alpha   90.00
_cell.angle_beta   90.00
_cell.angle_gamma   90.00
#
_symmetry.space_group_name_H-M   'P 1'
#
loop_
_entity.id
_entity.type
_entity.pdbx_description
1 polymer ?
#
loop_
_entity_poly.entity_id
_entity_poly.type
_entity_poly.pdbx_seq_one_letter_code
_entity_poly.pdbx_strand_id
1 'polypeptide(L)'
;MNAIGRAGAGGALSRDAVHVWAASRGVAAMAVPASGAEAAAWAVRGWAEVALGCAVLGRAFDGLDGVVRSAGIRHGGPGAVRLRALRALGGTVPAYYPDAGDPGPVAPVGVEVWRLCGLLAEFCDAVPMGVPAGSSRGRDSARGQLRWGERYRPEPARRYRIVRGDAYAGMVWRTWMRLPCPGGSENVLVAVGRKEPELQRRVWLGIHEGAHLDQLAVGEGELEFGAGLLAAESYAMAVEIVALLEAARDGQVELARWLRHGLLERVGRMPGFDGQVPAARGFRSPELGWLPTLASTYVTGPFALLCAPGTTPLHARWRAALAGAPRAAEVVARISGTVPAPPLPRPPVPAR
;
A
#
# COMPACT_ATOMS: atom_id res chain seq x y z
N MET A 1 -27.91 35.57 29.46
CA MET A 1 -27.00 36.26 28.51
C MET A 1 -26.36 35.19 27.65
N ASN A 2 -26.72 35.20 26.37
CA ASN A 2 -26.28 34.23 25.37
C ASN A 2 -24.83 34.49 24.95
N ALA A 3 -23.99 33.47 25.02
CA ALA A 3 -22.75 33.40 24.25
C ALA A 3 -22.81 32.15 23.37
N ILE A 4 -23.49 32.28 22.24
CA ILE A 4 -23.43 31.34 21.12
C ILE A 4 -22.08 31.59 20.45
N GLY A 5 -21.06 30.84 20.87
CA GLY A 5 -19.74 30.83 20.27
C GLY A 5 -19.71 29.92 19.04
N ARG A 6 -20.00 30.51 17.88
CA ARG A 6 -19.59 30.11 16.51
C ARG A 6 -19.25 28.62 16.30
N ALA A 7 -20.25 27.87 15.82
CA ALA A 7 -19.99 26.76 14.92
C ALA A 7 -19.24 27.31 13.70
N GLY A 8 -17.96 26.95 13.55
CA GLY A 8 -17.21 27.26 12.34
C GLY A 8 -17.87 26.58 11.15
N ALA A 9 -18.40 27.39 10.23
CA ALA A 9 -18.82 26.93 8.92
C ALA A 9 -17.61 26.32 8.21
N GLY A 10 -17.53 24.99 8.18
CA GLY A 10 -16.59 24.27 7.32
C GLY A 10 -17.01 24.48 5.87
N GLY A 11 -16.48 25.53 5.23
CA GLY A 11 -16.77 25.83 3.83
C GLY A 11 -16.41 24.64 2.94
N ALA A 12 -17.21 24.37 1.90
CA ALA A 12 -16.84 23.36 0.91
C ALA A 12 -15.51 23.77 0.23
N LEU A 13 -14.67 22.79 -0.12
CA LEU A 13 -13.49 23.05 -0.96
C LEU A 13 -13.91 23.68 -2.29
N SER A 14 -13.16 24.67 -2.75
CA SER A 14 -13.36 25.22 -4.08
C SER A 14 -12.99 24.20 -5.16
N ARG A 15 -13.66 24.29 -6.32
CA ARG A 15 -13.33 23.48 -7.50
C ARG A 15 -11.87 23.67 -7.92
N ASP A 16 -11.36 24.89 -7.82
CA ASP A 16 -9.97 25.22 -8.16
C ASP A 16 -8.97 24.53 -7.24
N ALA A 17 -9.26 24.41 -5.94
CA ALA A 17 -8.42 23.66 -5.01
C ALA A 17 -8.34 22.18 -5.37
N VAL A 18 -9.47 21.57 -5.76
CA VAL A 18 -9.52 20.19 -6.23
C VAL A 18 -8.79 20.03 -7.56
N HIS A 19 -8.93 20.99 -8.48
CA HIS A 19 -8.21 21.02 -9.75
C HIS A 19 -6.69 21.03 -9.55
N VAL A 20 -6.17 21.96 -8.74
CA VAL A 20 -4.74 22.10 -8.46
C VAL A 20 -4.19 20.83 -7.78
N TRP A 21 -4.93 20.30 -6.79
CA TRP A 21 -4.56 19.05 -6.14
C TRP A 21 -4.50 17.88 -7.15
N ALA A 22 -5.55 17.71 -7.98
CA ALA A 22 -5.63 16.60 -8.94
C ALA A 22 -4.53 16.68 -10.00
N ALA A 23 -4.22 17.87 -10.50
CA ALA A 23 -3.12 18.08 -11.45
C ALA A 23 -1.77 17.76 -10.81
N SER A 24 -1.49 18.30 -9.62
CA SER A 24 -0.25 18.03 -8.89
C SER A 24 -0.05 16.54 -8.59
N ARG A 25 -1.08 15.86 -8.08
CA ARG A 25 -1.02 14.41 -7.81
C ARG A 25 -0.98 13.58 -9.08
N GLY A 26 -1.62 14.03 -10.15
CA GLY A 26 -1.51 13.41 -11.47
C GLY A 26 -0.07 13.41 -11.99
N VAL A 27 0.66 14.52 -11.82
CA VAL A 27 2.08 14.62 -12.18
C VAL A 27 2.94 13.74 -11.26
N ALA A 28 2.71 13.78 -9.95
CA ALA A 28 3.40 12.94 -8.98
C ALA A 28 3.25 11.43 -9.28
N ALA A 29 2.06 11.01 -9.71
CA ALA A 29 1.79 9.63 -10.11
C ALA A 29 2.66 9.14 -11.27
N MET A 30 3.23 10.03 -12.10
CA MET A 30 4.15 9.68 -13.18
C MET A 30 5.61 9.59 -12.72
N ALA A 31 5.96 10.11 -11.53
CA ALA A 31 7.31 10.10 -10.99
C ALA A 31 7.68 8.73 -10.40
N VAL A 32 7.66 7.70 -11.24
CA VAL A 32 7.83 6.30 -10.84
C VAL A 32 9.27 5.83 -11.02
N PRO A 33 9.78 4.93 -10.15
CA PRO A 33 11.12 4.36 -10.26
C PRO A 33 11.17 3.22 -11.28
N ALA A 34 10.58 3.44 -12.47
CA ALA A 34 10.50 2.49 -13.57
C ALA A 34 10.62 3.22 -14.90
N SER A 35 10.83 2.47 -15.99
CA SER A 35 10.94 3.01 -17.35
C SER A 35 10.05 2.28 -18.33
N GLY A 36 9.76 2.91 -19.48
CA GLY A 36 9.04 2.26 -20.59
C GLY A 36 7.63 1.82 -20.21
N ALA A 37 7.26 0.59 -20.59
CA ALA A 37 5.92 0.05 -20.39
C ALA A 37 5.51 -0.05 -18.91
N GLU A 38 6.46 -0.41 -18.03
CA GLU A 38 6.18 -0.45 -16.59
C GLU A 38 5.86 0.95 -16.06
N ALA A 39 6.61 1.97 -16.49
CA ALA A 39 6.33 3.35 -16.10
C ALA A 39 4.94 3.80 -16.53
N ALA A 40 4.51 3.42 -17.75
CA ALA A 40 3.18 3.73 -18.25
C ALA A 40 2.08 3.03 -17.45
N ALA A 41 2.20 1.71 -17.21
CA ALA A 41 1.25 0.95 -16.41
C ALA A 41 1.13 1.52 -14.98
N TRP A 42 2.26 1.90 -14.39
CA TRP A 42 2.31 2.47 -13.06
C TRP A 42 1.70 3.87 -13.00
N ALA A 43 1.99 4.74 -13.96
CA ALA A 43 1.37 6.06 -14.05
C ALA A 43 -0.15 5.97 -14.14
N VAL A 44 -0.67 5.08 -15.00
CA VAL A 44 -2.11 4.85 -15.15
C VAL A 44 -2.73 4.29 -13.87
N ARG A 45 -2.03 3.38 -13.18
CA ARG A 45 -2.45 2.93 -11.84
C ARG A 45 -2.50 4.09 -10.84
N GLY A 46 -1.49 4.94 -10.81
CA GLY A 46 -1.45 6.11 -9.92
C GLY A 46 -2.58 7.10 -10.23
N TRP A 47 -2.87 7.36 -11.50
CA TRP A 47 -4.01 8.19 -11.90
C TRP A 47 -5.36 7.60 -11.49
N ALA A 48 -5.52 6.28 -11.46
CA ALA A 48 -6.74 5.67 -10.93
C ALA A 48 -6.93 6.05 -9.45
N GLU A 49 -5.86 6.09 -8.66
CA GLU A 49 -5.93 6.52 -7.26
C GLU A 49 -6.19 8.03 -7.11
N VAL A 50 -5.66 8.86 -8.03
CA VAL A 50 -6.02 10.29 -8.09
C VAL A 50 -7.49 10.47 -8.45
N ALA A 51 -7.99 9.69 -9.41
CA ALA A 51 -9.39 9.72 -9.83
C ALA A 51 -10.34 9.31 -8.68
N LEU A 52 -9.93 8.38 -7.82
CA LEU A 52 -10.65 8.04 -6.60
C LEU A 52 -10.74 9.26 -5.66
N GLY A 53 -9.63 9.98 -5.45
CA GLY A 53 -9.66 11.20 -4.65
C GLY A 53 -10.54 12.29 -5.28
N CYS A 54 -10.50 12.49 -6.60
CA CYS A 54 -11.43 13.38 -7.30
C CYS A 54 -12.89 12.99 -7.05
N ALA A 55 -13.21 11.69 -7.11
CA ALA A 55 -14.57 11.19 -6.85
C ALA A 55 -15.02 11.48 -5.40
N VAL A 56 -14.12 11.33 -4.43
CA VAL A 56 -14.37 11.66 -3.02
C VAL A 56 -14.55 13.16 -2.79
N LEU A 57 -13.86 14.01 -3.56
CA LEU A 57 -13.85 15.47 -3.44
C LEU A 57 -14.96 16.18 -4.25
N GLY A 58 -15.98 15.44 -4.71
CA GLY A 58 -17.10 16.04 -5.45
C GLY A 58 -16.97 15.96 -6.97
N ARG A 59 -16.16 15.03 -7.48
CA ARG A 59 -16.08 14.63 -8.90
C ARG A 59 -15.55 15.71 -9.84
N ALA A 60 -14.64 16.55 -9.36
CA ALA A 60 -13.91 17.50 -10.19
C ALA A 60 -12.64 16.84 -10.77
N PHE A 61 -12.67 16.48 -12.06
CA PHE A 61 -11.59 15.74 -12.72
C PHE A 61 -10.68 16.59 -13.62
N ASP A 62 -11.03 17.86 -13.87
CA ASP A 62 -10.38 18.70 -14.89
C ASP A 62 -8.85 18.78 -14.76
N GLY A 63 -8.32 18.79 -13.53
CA GLY A 63 -6.88 18.79 -13.28
C GLY A 63 -6.20 17.50 -13.70
N LEU A 64 -6.83 16.35 -13.41
CA LEU A 64 -6.34 15.04 -13.85
C LEU A 64 -6.50 14.86 -15.36
N ASP A 65 -7.62 15.31 -15.93
CA ASP A 65 -7.90 15.28 -17.38
C ASP A 65 -6.76 15.97 -18.18
N GLY A 66 -6.28 17.13 -17.68
CA GLY A 66 -5.15 17.84 -18.25
C GLY A 66 -3.87 17.01 -18.25
N VAL A 67 -3.53 16.37 -17.12
CA VAL A 67 -2.33 15.53 -17.01
C VAL A 67 -2.40 14.31 -17.93
N VAL A 68 -3.52 13.60 -17.92
CA VAL A 68 -3.72 12.40 -18.76
C VAL A 68 -3.56 12.76 -20.24
N ARG A 69 -4.15 13.88 -20.67
CA ARG A 69 -4.02 14.39 -22.04
C ARG A 69 -2.57 14.70 -22.41
N SER A 70 -1.86 15.42 -21.55
CA SER A 70 -0.48 15.83 -21.81
C SER A 70 0.50 14.67 -21.83
N ALA A 71 0.26 13.63 -21.03
CA ALA A 71 1.14 12.47 -20.93
C ALA A 71 1.08 11.56 -22.17
N GLY A 72 -0.04 11.54 -22.90
CA GLY A 72 -0.16 10.82 -24.18
C GLY A 72 -0.07 9.29 -24.09
N ILE A 73 -0.22 8.70 -22.90
CA ILE A 73 -0.23 7.24 -22.70
C ILE A 73 -1.50 6.65 -23.31
N ARG A 74 -1.34 5.76 -24.30
CA ARG A 74 -2.47 5.11 -24.99
C ARG A 74 -2.95 3.85 -24.29
N HIS A 75 -2.01 3.01 -23.87
CA HIS A 75 -2.29 1.69 -23.29
C HIS A 75 -1.75 1.66 -21.85
N GLY A 76 -2.63 1.40 -20.89
CA GLY A 76 -2.30 1.40 -19.46
C GLY A 76 -2.48 0.05 -18.79
N GLY A 77 -2.75 -1.00 -19.57
CA GLY A 77 -3.08 -2.32 -19.05
C GLY A 77 -4.30 -2.31 -18.11
N PRO A 78 -4.39 -3.26 -17.16
CA PRO A 78 -5.54 -3.40 -16.26
C PRO A 78 -5.90 -2.15 -15.43
N GLY A 79 -4.94 -1.24 -15.20
CA GLY A 79 -5.20 0.01 -14.46
C GLY A 79 -6.09 0.98 -15.20
N ALA A 80 -6.06 0.96 -16.54
CA ALA A 80 -6.92 1.82 -17.34
C ALA A 80 -8.40 1.52 -17.13
N VAL A 81 -8.78 0.26 -16.91
CA VAL A 81 -10.17 -0.13 -16.62
C VAL A 81 -10.70 0.63 -15.41
N ARG A 82 -9.92 0.65 -14.33
CA ARG A 82 -10.28 1.33 -13.07
C ARG A 82 -10.27 2.85 -13.22
N LEU A 83 -9.23 3.39 -13.84
CA LEU A 83 -9.13 4.83 -14.12
C LEU A 83 -10.37 5.33 -14.89
N ARG A 84 -10.75 4.64 -15.96
CA ARG A 84 -11.93 4.98 -16.77
C ARG A 84 -13.23 4.83 -15.98
N ALA A 85 -13.37 3.76 -15.19
CA ALA A 85 -14.55 3.55 -14.35
C ALA A 85 -14.74 4.67 -13.31
N LEU A 86 -13.65 5.07 -12.64
CA LEU A 86 -13.67 6.18 -11.68
C LEU A 86 -13.94 7.51 -12.38
N ARG A 87 -13.32 7.76 -13.54
CA ARG A 87 -13.56 8.98 -14.32
C ARG A 87 -15.00 9.09 -14.80
N ALA A 88 -15.64 7.97 -15.13
CA ALA A 88 -17.03 7.92 -15.59
C ALA A 88 -18.04 8.42 -14.53
N LEU A 89 -17.67 8.39 -13.24
CA LEU A 89 -18.49 8.97 -12.17
C LEU A 89 -18.70 10.49 -12.33
N GLY A 90 -17.77 11.17 -13.00
CA GLY A 90 -17.82 12.60 -13.33
C GLY A 90 -18.31 12.90 -14.75
N GLY A 91 -18.95 11.96 -15.44
CA GLY A 91 -19.48 12.13 -16.80
C GLY A 91 -18.69 11.38 -17.87
N THR A 92 -18.92 11.73 -19.15
CA THR A 92 -18.30 11.05 -20.30
C THR A 92 -16.78 10.98 -20.19
N VAL A 93 -16.23 9.77 -20.33
CA VAL A 93 -14.78 9.54 -20.32
C VAL A 93 -14.18 10.08 -21.63
N PRO A 94 -13.24 11.03 -21.59
CA PRO A 94 -12.63 11.57 -22.80
C PRO A 94 -11.87 10.51 -23.61
N ALA A 95 -11.85 10.64 -24.94
CA ALA A 95 -11.26 9.65 -25.85
C ALA A 95 -9.73 9.48 -25.67
N TYR A 96 -9.05 10.49 -25.13
CA TYR A 96 -7.60 10.45 -24.86
C TYR A 96 -7.23 9.70 -23.58
N TYR A 97 -8.20 9.24 -22.78
CA TYR A 97 -7.90 8.37 -21.64
C TYR A 97 -7.35 7.03 -22.12
N PRO A 98 -6.33 6.48 -21.46
CA PRO A 98 -5.75 5.19 -21.84
C PRO A 98 -6.80 4.09 -21.79
N ASP A 99 -6.60 3.06 -22.62
CA ASP A 99 -7.38 1.83 -22.60
C ASP A 99 -6.62 0.68 -21.92
N ALA A 100 -7.31 -0.46 -21.81
CA ALA A 100 -6.78 -1.66 -21.14
C ALA A 100 -5.82 -2.48 -22.02
N GLY A 101 -5.42 -1.96 -23.18
CA GLY A 101 -4.45 -2.59 -24.06
C GLY A 101 -3.09 -2.79 -23.41
N ASP A 102 -2.27 -3.60 -24.07
CA ASP A 102 -0.92 -3.93 -23.64
C ASP A 102 -0.01 -2.68 -23.67
N PRO A 103 0.56 -2.25 -22.51
CA PRO A 103 1.48 -1.12 -22.45
C PRO A 103 2.86 -1.40 -23.07
N GLY A 104 3.17 -2.66 -23.38
CA GLY A 104 4.43 -3.13 -23.93
C GLY A 104 5.22 -4.01 -22.94
N PRO A 105 6.34 -4.60 -23.37
CA PRO A 105 7.11 -5.53 -22.55
C PRO A 105 7.74 -4.85 -21.34
N VAL A 106 7.78 -5.57 -20.21
CA VAL A 106 8.45 -5.14 -18.97
C VAL A 106 9.66 -6.04 -18.68
N ALA A 107 10.63 -5.51 -17.95
CA ALA A 107 11.79 -6.28 -17.54
C ALA A 107 11.36 -7.45 -16.61
N PRO A 108 11.98 -8.64 -16.74
CA PRO A 108 11.70 -9.73 -15.81
C PRO A 108 12.21 -9.41 -14.40
N VAL A 109 11.62 -10.08 -13.42
CA VAL A 109 12.07 -10.01 -12.02
C VAL A 109 13.47 -10.64 -11.90
N GLY A 110 14.38 -9.93 -11.24
CA GLY A 110 15.79 -10.35 -11.07
C GLY A 110 15.97 -11.60 -10.20
N VAL A 111 17.09 -12.29 -10.39
CA VAL A 111 17.41 -13.56 -9.70
C VAL A 111 17.53 -13.37 -8.19
N GLU A 112 18.03 -12.23 -7.74
CA GLU A 112 18.18 -11.88 -6.32
C GLU A 112 16.82 -11.78 -5.62
N VAL A 113 15.80 -11.27 -6.31
CA VAL A 113 14.43 -11.19 -5.79
C VAL A 113 13.85 -12.60 -5.65
N TRP A 114 14.07 -13.48 -6.62
CA TRP A 114 13.64 -14.89 -6.52
C TRP A 114 14.32 -15.64 -5.39
N ARG A 115 15.62 -15.41 -5.19
CA ARG A 115 16.34 -15.94 -4.03
C ARG A 115 15.71 -15.46 -2.73
N LEU A 116 15.36 -14.18 -2.64
CA LEU A 116 14.70 -13.62 -1.47
C LEU A 116 13.29 -14.17 -1.26
N CYS A 117 12.53 -14.44 -2.33
CA CYS A 117 11.24 -15.13 -2.24
C CYS A 117 11.39 -16.52 -1.60
N GLY A 118 12.43 -17.28 -1.96
CA GLY A 118 12.76 -18.56 -1.32
C GLY A 118 13.06 -18.41 0.16
N LEU A 119 13.93 -17.44 0.52
CA LEU A 119 14.26 -17.15 1.92
C LEU A 119 13.06 -16.64 2.73
N LEU A 120 12.14 -15.88 2.14
CA LEU A 120 10.90 -15.45 2.78
C LEU A 120 9.99 -16.66 3.07
N ALA A 121 9.93 -17.64 2.17
CA ALA A 121 9.19 -18.89 2.42
C ALA A 121 9.84 -19.70 3.57
N GLU A 122 11.17 -19.82 3.58
CA GLU A 122 11.89 -20.44 4.70
C GLU A 122 11.67 -19.71 6.03
N PHE A 123 11.64 -18.36 5.99
CA PHE A 123 11.33 -17.54 7.16
C PHE A 123 9.92 -17.85 7.66
N CYS A 124 8.94 -17.90 6.76
CA CYS A 124 7.57 -18.26 7.08
C CYS A 124 7.51 -19.64 7.78
N ASP A 125 8.23 -20.63 7.28
CA ASP A 125 8.26 -21.98 7.88
C ASP A 125 8.97 -22.01 9.24
N ALA A 126 9.96 -21.14 9.45
CA ALA A 126 10.72 -21.04 10.69
C ALA A 126 9.95 -20.32 11.82
N VAL A 127 8.88 -19.58 11.53
CA VAL A 127 8.02 -18.97 12.56
C VAL A 127 7.26 -20.07 13.31
N PRO A 128 7.36 -20.15 14.66
CA PRO A 128 6.68 -21.18 15.43
C PRO A 128 5.16 -21.00 15.34
N MET A 129 4.44 -22.08 15.05
CA MET A 129 2.97 -22.10 15.08
C MET A 129 2.50 -23.01 16.20
N GLY A 130 1.66 -22.47 17.08
CA GLY A 130 0.98 -23.26 18.11
C GLY A 130 -0.20 -24.07 17.56
N VAL A 131 -0.86 -24.80 18.46
CA VAL A 131 -2.13 -25.47 18.20
C VAL A 131 -3.25 -24.41 18.15
N PRO A 132 -4.17 -24.46 17.17
CA PRO A 132 -5.22 -23.45 17.05
C PRO A 132 -6.03 -23.32 18.35
N ALA A 133 -6.07 -22.11 18.90
CA ALA A 133 -7.06 -21.71 19.90
C ALA A 133 -8.19 -20.96 19.19
N GLY A 134 -9.42 -21.14 19.70
CA GLY A 134 -10.66 -20.65 19.08
C GLY A 134 -10.63 -19.15 18.74
N SER A 135 -11.34 -18.80 17.66
CA SER A 135 -11.42 -17.43 17.16
C SER A 135 -12.30 -16.54 18.04
N SER A 136 -11.89 -15.28 18.24
CA SER A 136 -12.75 -14.25 18.83
C SER A 136 -13.48 -13.46 17.75
N ARG A 137 -14.81 -13.45 17.82
CA ARG A 137 -15.69 -12.60 17.02
C ARG A 137 -15.66 -11.18 17.57
N GLY A 138 -15.57 -10.17 16.71
CA GLY A 138 -15.75 -8.78 17.14
C GLY A 138 -16.30 -7.89 16.04
N ARG A 139 -16.79 -6.71 16.45
CA ARG A 139 -17.63 -5.85 15.60
C ARG A 139 -16.92 -5.36 14.33
N ASP A 140 -17.68 -5.42 13.24
CA ASP A 140 -17.23 -5.38 11.84
C ASP A 140 -17.32 -3.99 11.20
N SER A 141 -16.68 -2.99 11.81
CA SER A 141 -16.59 -1.65 11.22
C SER A 141 -15.15 -1.30 10.88
N ALA A 142 -14.93 -0.48 9.85
CA ALA A 142 -13.59 -0.04 9.45
C ALA A 142 -12.82 0.58 10.63
N ARG A 143 -13.49 1.41 11.43
CA ARG A 143 -12.92 1.99 12.65
C ARG A 143 -12.58 0.94 13.70
N GLY A 144 -13.45 -0.06 13.89
CA GLY A 144 -13.21 -1.17 14.81
C GLY A 144 -11.99 -1.99 14.42
N GLN A 145 -11.82 -2.29 13.13
CA GLN A 145 -10.69 -3.03 12.60
C GLN A 145 -9.36 -2.23 12.74
N LEU A 146 -9.38 -0.92 12.47
CA LEU A 146 -8.23 -0.03 12.69
C LEU A 146 -7.79 0.02 14.17
N ARG A 147 -8.76 0.16 15.10
CA ARG A 147 -8.49 0.14 16.54
C ARG A 147 -7.94 -1.22 16.99
N TRP A 148 -8.50 -2.31 16.47
CA TRP A 148 -8.01 -3.66 16.76
C TRP A 148 -6.54 -3.81 16.36
N GLY A 149 -6.13 -3.26 15.22
CA GLY A 149 -4.77 -3.36 14.71
C GLY A 149 -3.76 -2.43 15.38
N GLU A 150 -4.18 -1.44 16.18
CA GLU A 150 -3.28 -0.50 16.89
C GLU A 150 -2.19 -1.24 17.68
N ARG A 151 -2.52 -2.38 18.31
CA ARG A 151 -1.55 -3.16 19.10
C ARG A 151 -0.38 -3.73 18.29
N TYR A 152 -0.55 -3.90 16.98
CA TYR A 152 0.48 -4.43 16.09
C TYR A 152 1.26 -3.34 15.36
N ARG A 153 0.82 -2.10 15.42
CA ARG A 153 1.46 -0.98 14.71
C ARG A 153 2.39 -0.21 15.64
N PRO A 154 3.62 0.15 15.22
CA PRO A 154 4.60 0.76 16.12
C PRO A 154 4.13 2.08 16.75
N GLU A 155 3.55 2.96 15.94
CA GLU A 155 3.10 4.30 16.34
C GLU A 155 1.75 4.61 15.66
N PRO A 156 0.63 4.08 16.19
CA PRO A 156 -0.66 4.17 15.51
C PRO A 156 -1.19 5.61 15.44
N ALA A 157 -1.40 6.11 14.22
CA ALA A 157 -2.10 7.35 13.96
C ALA A 157 -3.55 7.26 14.41
N ARG A 158 -4.08 8.39 14.90
CA ARG A 158 -5.49 8.53 15.34
C ARG A 158 -6.26 9.61 14.60
N ARG A 159 -5.57 10.42 13.79
CA ARG A 159 -6.13 11.54 13.03
C ARG A 159 -6.28 11.13 11.57
N TYR A 160 -7.46 10.64 11.22
CA TYR A 160 -7.85 10.32 9.85
C TYR A 160 -9.38 10.36 9.74
N ARG A 161 -9.88 10.60 8.53
CA ARG A 161 -11.29 10.54 8.20
C ARG A 161 -11.60 9.24 7.47
N ILE A 162 -12.67 8.55 7.85
CA ILE A 162 -13.15 7.37 7.14
C ILE A 162 -14.32 7.79 6.25
N VAL A 163 -14.22 7.50 4.96
CA VAL A 163 -15.25 7.73 3.95
C VAL A 163 -15.86 6.40 3.56
N ARG A 164 -17.18 6.33 3.43
CA ARG A 164 -17.88 5.13 2.94
C ARG A 164 -17.56 4.94 1.46
N GLY A 165 -17.06 3.75 1.11
CA GLY A 165 -16.53 3.45 -0.22
C GLY A 165 -17.39 2.55 -1.10
N ASP A 166 -18.63 2.23 -0.71
CA ASP A 166 -19.46 1.26 -1.45
C ASP A 166 -19.63 1.59 -2.93
N ALA A 167 -19.72 2.88 -3.27
CA ALA A 167 -19.81 3.36 -4.65
C ALA A 167 -18.55 3.08 -5.50
N TYR A 168 -17.44 2.71 -4.85
CA TYR A 168 -16.14 2.46 -5.45
C TYR A 168 -15.72 0.98 -5.33
N ALA A 169 -16.62 0.11 -4.85
CA ALA A 169 -16.33 -1.32 -4.69
C ALA A 169 -15.87 -1.93 -6.02
N GLY A 170 -14.73 -2.64 -5.99
CA GLY A 170 -14.09 -3.21 -7.17
C GLY A 170 -13.27 -2.24 -8.03
N MET A 171 -13.29 -0.93 -7.75
CA MET A 171 -12.57 0.09 -8.52
C MET A 171 -11.27 0.57 -7.87
N VAL A 172 -11.00 0.16 -6.63
CA VAL A 172 -9.89 0.69 -5.82
C VAL A 172 -8.87 -0.39 -5.51
N TRP A 173 -7.59 -0.04 -5.53
CA TRP A 173 -6.52 -0.88 -5.00
C TRP A 173 -6.03 -0.37 -3.66
N ARG A 174 -5.71 0.91 -3.62
CA ARG A 174 -5.35 1.63 -2.42
C ARG A 174 -6.59 2.26 -1.82
N THR A 175 -6.74 2.19 -0.49
CA THR A 175 -7.85 2.85 0.19
C THR A 175 -7.44 4.01 1.08
N TRP A 176 -6.14 4.24 1.27
CA TRP A 176 -5.60 5.39 1.97
C TRP A 176 -5.12 6.48 0.99
N MET A 177 -5.26 7.75 1.40
CA MET A 177 -4.79 8.92 0.65
C MET A 177 -4.76 10.18 1.51
N ARG A 178 -4.06 11.21 1.05
CA ARG A 178 -4.11 12.56 1.61
C ARG A 178 -4.90 13.48 0.69
N LEU A 179 -6.03 13.97 1.20
CA LEU A 179 -6.93 14.84 0.46
C LEU A 179 -6.85 16.28 0.96
N PRO A 180 -7.05 17.29 0.09
CA PRO A 180 -7.17 18.67 0.51
C PRO A 180 -8.47 18.82 1.33
N CYS A 181 -8.45 19.73 2.30
CA CYS A 181 -9.59 20.14 3.10
C CYS A 181 -9.52 21.66 3.39
N PRO A 182 -10.61 22.30 3.84
CA PRO A 182 -10.61 23.74 4.11
C PRO A 182 -9.54 24.20 5.12
N GLY A 183 -9.10 23.30 6.00
CA GLY A 183 -8.03 23.53 6.98
C GLY A 183 -6.64 23.03 6.56
N GLY A 184 -6.43 22.71 5.28
CA GLY A 184 -5.16 22.20 4.76
C GLY A 184 -5.31 20.85 4.08
N SER A 185 -4.75 19.80 4.68
CA SER A 185 -4.86 18.43 4.17
C SER A 185 -5.24 17.46 5.27
N GLU A 186 -5.95 16.41 4.92
CA GLU A 186 -6.36 15.35 5.84
C GLU A 186 -6.04 13.96 5.29
N ASN A 187 -5.70 13.05 6.20
CA ASN A 187 -5.53 11.64 5.87
C ASN A 187 -6.90 10.97 5.81
N VAL A 188 -7.17 10.27 4.72
CA VAL A 188 -8.46 9.67 4.41
C VAL A 188 -8.30 8.19 4.16
N LEU A 189 -9.21 7.41 4.72
CA LEU A 189 -9.43 6.00 4.39
C LEU A 189 -10.79 5.85 3.70
N VAL A 190 -10.80 5.33 2.48
CA VAL A 190 -12.00 4.96 1.73
C VAL A 190 -12.38 3.53 2.06
N ALA A 191 -13.27 3.35 3.04
CA ALA A 191 -13.70 2.04 3.49
C ALA A 191 -14.61 1.36 2.45
N VAL A 192 -14.02 0.55 1.57
CA VAL A 192 -14.75 -0.32 0.64
C VAL A 192 -15.13 -1.64 1.31
N GLY A 193 -16.38 -2.05 1.14
CA GLY A 193 -16.85 -3.34 1.63
C GLY A 193 -16.08 -4.50 0.99
N ARG A 194 -15.54 -5.39 1.82
CA ARG A 194 -14.80 -6.59 1.42
C ARG A 194 -15.51 -7.85 1.92
N LYS A 195 -15.52 -8.90 1.09
CA LYS A 195 -16.25 -10.17 1.36
C LYS A 195 -15.36 -11.22 2.04
N GLU A 196 -14.07 -10.96 2.12
CA GLU A 196 -13.03 -11.77 2.75
C GLU A 196 -13.37 -12.06 4.22
N PRO A 197 -12.96 -13.19 4.82
CA PRO A 197 -13.17 -13.49 6.24
C PRO A 197 -12.75 -12.36 7.19
N GLU A 198 -13.44 -12.23 8.32
CA GLU A 198 -13.25 -11.13 9.28
C GLU A 198 -11.78 -10.92 9.69
N LEU A 199 -11.06 -12.00 9.99
CA LEU A 199 -9.66 -11.93 10.40
C LEU A 199 -8.75 -11.44 9.27
N GLN A 200 -9.03 -11.85 8.02
CA GLN A 200 -8.32 -11.36 6.85
C GLN A 200 -8.58 -9.86 6.65
N ARG A 201 -9.84 -9.40 6.80
CA ARG A 201 -10.17 -7.97 6.75
C ARG A 201 -9.48 -7.19 7.86
N ARG A 202 -9.36 -7.75 9.07
CA ARG A 202 -8.63 -7.14 10.20
C ARG A 202 -7.14 -7.02 9.95
N VAL A 203 -6.50 -8.04 9.38
CA VAL A 203 -5.08 -7.96 8.98
C VAL A 203 -4.92 -6.85 7.94
N TRP A 204 -5.72 -6.88 6.87
CA TRP A 204 -5.65 -5.88 5.82
C TRP A 204 -5.94 -4.48 6.33
N LEU A 205 -7.11 -4.23 6.93
CA LEU A 205 -7.49 -2.88 7.32
C LEU A 205 -6.81 -2.40 8.60
N GLY A 206 -6.66 -3.29 9.58
CA GLY A 206 -6.14 -2.95 10.90
C GLY A 206 -4.63 -2.84 10.96
N ILE A 207 -3.91 -3.69 10.21
CA ILE A 207 -2.45 -3.75 10.23
C ILE A 207 -1.90 -3.07 8.97
N HIS A 208 -2.27 -3.54 7.78
CA HIS A 208 -1.70 -3.05 6.51
C HIS A 208 -2.11 -1.60 6.18
N GLU A 209 -3.40 -1.35 5.96
CA GLU A 209 -3.93 0.00 5.68
C GLU A 209 -3.71 0.94 6.88
N GLY A 210 -3.75 0.39 8.10
CA GLY A 210 -3.37 1.12 9.30
C GLY A 210 -1.92 1.62 9.28
N ALA A 211 -0.97 0.79 8.87
CA ALA A 211 0.45 1.17 8.78
C ALA A 211 0.68 2.29 7.74
N HIS A 212 -0.09 2.27 6.64
CA HIS A 212 -0.07 3.35 5.66
C HIS A 212 -0.60 4.68 6.23
N LEU A 213 -1.67 4.63 7.03
CA LEU A 213 -2.17 5.81 7.74
C LEU A 213 -1.16 6.35 8.77
N ASP A 214 -0.36 5.48 9.39
CA ASP A 214 0.70 5.87 10.32
C ASP A 214 1.81 6.64 9.60
N GLN A 215 2.27 6.11 8.45
CA GLN A 215 3.22 6.79 7.57
C GLN A 215 2.68 8.16 7.11
N LEU A 216 1.42 8.22 6.69
CA LEU A 216 0.75 9.48 6.35
C LEU A 216 0.59 10.43 7.54
N ALA A 217 0.65 9.99 8.80
CA ALA A 217 0.55 10.92 9.92
C ALA A 217 1.89 11.60 10.25
N VAL A 218 3.00 10.96 9.89
CA VAL A 218 4.36 11.43 10.23
C VAL A 218 5.06 12.11 9.05
N GLY A 219 4.75 11.71 7.81
CA GLY A 219 5.44 12.21 6.61
C GLY A 219 4.76 13.41 5.95
N GLU A 220 5.53 14.45 5.64
CA GLU A 220 5.09 15.57 4.77
C GLU A 220 5.28 15.27 3.27
N GLY A 221 5.98 14.19 2.91
CA GLY A 221 6.32 13.83 1.53
C GLY A 221 5.22 13.09 0.73
N GLU A 222 5.49 12.86 -0.55
CA GLU A 222 4.60 12.15 -1.49
C GLU A 222 4.62 10.62 -1.31
N LEU A 223 4.25 10.15 -0.11
CA LEU A 223 4.17 8.72 0.22
C LEU A 223 3.20 7.93 -0.68
N GLU A 224 2.27 8.62 -1.34
CA GLU A 224 1.21 8.01 -2.13
C GLU A 224 1.67 7.55 -3.52
N PHE A 225 2.82 8.01 -4.01
CA PHE A 225 3.22 7.79 -5.41
C PHE A 225 4.71 7.48 -5.54
N GLY A 226 5.08 6.94 -6.70
CA GLY A 226 6.48 6.69 -7.06
C GLY A 226 7.27 5.92 -5.99
N ALA A 227 8.46 6.43 -5.67
CA ALA A 227 9.32 5.88 -4.62
C ALA A 227 8.68 5.98 -3.22
N GLY A 228 7.83 6.97 -2.98
CA GLY A 228 7.07 7.09 -1.73
C GLY A 228 6.11 5.93 -1.52
N LEU A 229 5.41 5.50 -2.58
CA LEU A 229 4.56 4.31 -2.53
C LEU A 229 5.37 3.05 -2.20
N LEU A 230 6.55 2.89 -2.80
CA LEU A 230 7.42 1.77 -2.50
C LEU A 230 7.84 1.76 -1.02
N ALA A 231 8.19 2.92 -0.46
CA ALA A 231 8.52 3.05 0.95
C ALA A 231 7.31 2.73 1.86
N ALA A 232 6.12 3.21 1.50
CA ALA A 232 4.89 2.93 2.25
C ALA A 232 4.56 1.43 2.26
N GLU A 233 4.62 0.76 1.10
CA GLU A 233 4.40 -0.68 0.98
C GLU A 233 5.48 -1.49 1.72
N SER A 234 6.73 -1.07 1.65
CA SER A 234 7.83 -1.67 2.43
C SER A 234 7.56 -1.59 3.93
N TYR A 235 7.11 -0.44 4.42
CA TYR A 235 6.79 -0.24 5.83
C TYR A 235 5.58 -1.08 6.26
N ALA A 236 4.49 -1.09 5.49
CA ALA A 236 3.31 -1.88 5.81
C ALA A 236 3.63 -3.39 5.87
N MET A 237 4.42 -3.89 4.92
CA MET A 237 4.88 -5.28 4.93
C MET A 237 5.83 -5.56 6.11
N ALA A 238 6.69 -4.62 6.50
CA ALA A 238 7.57 -4.77 7.66
C ALA A 238 6.76 -4.87 8.96
N VAL A 239 5.70 -4.07 9.09
CA VAL A 239 4.76 -4.14 10.22
C VAL A 239 4.05 -5.50 10.24
N GLU A 240 3.60 -6.03 9.10
CA GLU A 240 3.01 -7.37 9.03
C GLU A 240 3.99 -8.48 9.45
N ILE A 241 5.26 -8.40 9.05
CA ILE A 241 6.30 -9.37 9.45
C ILE A 241 6.54 -9.34 10.96
N VAL A 242 6.63 -8.14 11.56
CA VAL A 242 6.78 -8.01 13.03
C VAL A 242 5.52 -8.54 13.73
N ALA A 243 4.34 -8.19 13.22
CA ALA A 243 3.07 -8.68 13.75
C ALA A 243 2.95 -10.21 13.67
N LEU A 244 3.52 -10.84 12.63
CA LEU A 244 3.55 -12.30 12.50
C LEU A 244 4.32 -12.93 13.66
N LEU A 245 5.52 -12.43 13.95
CA LEU A 245 6.35 -12.94 15.04
C LEU A 245 5.71 -12.70 16.41
N GLU A 246 5.14 -11.51 16.64
CA GLU A 246 4.44 -11.20 17.90
C GLU A 246 3.18 -12.05 18.07
N ALA A 247 2.37 -12.20 17.02
CA ALA A 247 1.19 -13.06 17.06
C ALA A 247 1.57 -14.52 17.34
N ALA A 248 2.64 -15.02 16.71
CA ALA A 248 3.15 -16.36 16.96
C ALA A 248 3.62 -16.54 18.41
N ARG A 249 4.43 -15.60 18.92
CA ARG A 249 4.92 -15.59 20.31
C ARG A 249 3.77 -15.55 21.32
N ASP A 250 2.74 -14.76 21.06
CA ASP A 250 1.60 -14.58 21.95
C ASP A 250 0.54 -15.70 21.80
N GLY A 251 0.84 -16.76 21.03
CA GLY A 251 -0.07 -17.89 20.84
C GLY A 251 -1.31 -17.59 19.97
N GLN A 252 -1.31 -16.48 19.22
CA GLN A 252 -2.40 -16.07 18.33
C GLN A 252 -2.30 -16.78 16.97
N VAL A 253 -2.45 -18.11 17.00
CA VAL A 253 -2.18 -19.01 15.88
C VAL A 253 -2.93 -18.64 14.60
N GLU A 254 -4.24 -18.36 14.68
CA GLU A 254 -5.04 -18.02 13.50
C GLU A 254 -4.57 -16.70 12.86
N LEU A 255 -4.20 -15.70 13.66
CA LEU A 255 -3.66 -14.45 13.15
C LEU A 255 -2.30 -14.66 12.48
N ALA A 256 -1.41 -15.42 13.13
CA ALA A 256 -0.12 -15.77 12.56
C ALA A 256 -0.27 -16.52 11.23
N ARG A 257 -1.26 -17.41 11.09
CA ARG A 257 -1.56 -18.10 9.82
C ARG A 257 -1.95 -17.13 8.71
N TRP A 258 -2.84 -16.18 9.00
CA TRP A 258 -3.26 -15.19 8.00
C TRP A 258 -2.13 -14.24 7.60
N LEU A 259 -1.30 -13.80 8.55
CA LEU A 259 -0.13 -12.98 8.24
C LEU A 259 0.88 -13.75 7.38
N ARG A 260 1.19 -15.01 7.73
CA ARG A 260 2.04 -15.89 6.91
C ARG A 260 1.47 -16.08 5.51
N HIS A 261 0.17 -16.35 5.41
CA HIS A 261 -0.52 -16.51 4.13
C HIS A 261 -0.41 -15.25 3.29
N GLY A 262 -0.55 -14.06 3.90
CA GLY A 262 -0.30 -12.77 3.28
C GLY A 262 1.10 -12.69 2.67
N LEU A 263 2.16 -13.03 3.42
CA LEU A 263 3.54 -13.01 2.92
C LEU A 263 3.74 -13.97 1.73
N LEU A 264 3.22 -15.19 1.81
CA LEU A 264 3.32 -16.19 0.73
C LEU A 264 2.50 -15.79 -0.52
N GLU A 265 1.39 -15.08 -0.33
CA GLU A 265 0.61 -14.49 -1.43
C GLU A 265 1.48 -13.55 -2.27
N ARG A 266 2.37 -12.76 -1.66
CA ARG A 266 3.23 -11.80 -2.38
C ARG A 266 4.27 -12.52 -3.23
N VAL A 267 4.80 -13.64 -2.72
CA VAL A 267 5.68 -14.53 -3.49
C VAL A 267 4.94 -15.11 -4.71
N GLY A 268 3.74 -15.66 -4.52
CA GLY A 268 3.01 -16.29 -5.61
C GLY A 268 2.45 -15.31 -6.65
N ARG A 269 2.26 -14.04 -6.26
CA ARG A 269 1.86 -12.95 -7.16
C ARG A 269 3.02 -12.33 -7.95
N MET A 270 4.26 -12.75 -7.72
CA MET A 270 5.42 -12.23 -8.43
C MET A 270 5.33 -12.50 -9.94
N PRO A 271 5.55 -11.49 -10.81
CA PRO A 271 5.53 -11.69 -12.26
C PRO A 271 6.55 -12.75 -12.70
N GLY A 272 6.09 -13.74 -13.47
CA GLY A 272 6.92 -14.85 -13.92
C GLY A 272 7.05 -16.00 -12.90
N PHE A 273 6.25 -16.01 -11.82
CA PHE A 273 6.27 -17.12 -10.86
C PHE A 273 5.94 -18.46 -11.52
N ASP A 274 6.86 -19.41 -11.38
CA ASP A 274 6.82 -20.74 -12.02
C ASP A 274 6.39 -21.86 -11.05
N GLY A 275 6.12 -21.53 -9.78
CA GLY A 275 5.69 -22.51 -8.78
C GLY A 275 6.84 -23.18 -8.00
N GLN A 276 8.07 -22.66 -8.08
CA GLN A 276 9.22 -23.17 -7.30
C GLN A 276 9.04 -23.09 -5.77
N VAL A 277 8.15 -22.23 -5.27
CA VAL A 277 7.78 -22.17 -3.85
C VAL A 277 6.41 -22.84 -3.66
N PRO A 278 6.33 -24.10 -3.17
CA PRO A 278 5.07 -24.85 -3.12
C PRO A 278 3.98 -24.15 -2.30
N ALA A 279 4.34 -23.55 -1.17
CA ALA A 279 3.41 -22.86 -0.28
C ALA A 279 2.81 -21.56 -0.87
N ALA A 280 3.41 -21.04 -1.95
CA ALA A 280 2.93 -19.87 -2.67
C ALA A 280 2.15 -20.22 -3.95
N ARG A 281 1.96 -21.52 -4.24
CA ARG A 281 1.16 -21.95 -5.40
C ARG A 281 -0.31 -21.58 -5.23
N GLY A 282 -0.93 -21.18 -6.34
CA GLY A 282 -2.36 -20.81 -6.39
C GLY A 282 -2.63 -19.32 -6.25
N PHE A 283 -1.68 -18.53 -5.75
CA PHE A 283 -1.79 -17.07 -5.78
C PHE A 283 -1.45 -16.54 -7.16
N ARG A 284 -2.25 -15.59 -7.66
CA ARG A 284 -2.03 -14.89 -8.93
C ARG A 284 -2.56 -13.47 -8.84
N SER A 285 -1.87 -12.55 -9.48
CA SER A 285 -2.35 -11.18 -9.66
C SER A 285 -1.92 -10.70 -11.03
N PRO A 286 -2.76 -10.91 -12.05
CA PRO A 286 -2.45 -10.50 -13.43
C PRO A 286 -2.06 -9.02 -13.54
N GLU A 287 -2.60 -8.21 -12.64
CA GLU A 287 -2.37 -6.76 -12.56
C GLU A 287 -0.94 -6.39 -12.18
N LEU A 288 -0.25 -7.23 -11.38
CA LEU A 288 1.16 -7.03 -11.06
C LEU A 288 2.09 -7.47 -12.21
N GLY A 289 1.57 -8.17 -13.23
CA GLY A 289 2.35 -8.61 -14.39
C GLY A 289 3.07 -7.48 -15.12
N TRP A 290 2.54 -6.25 -15.02
CA TRP A 290 3.11 -5.04 -15.61
C TRP A 290 3.89 -4.17 -14.60
N LEU A 291 4.04 -4.62 -13.35
CA LEU A 291 4.60 -3.85 -12.24
C LEU A 291 5.67 -4.66 -11.47
N PRO A 292 6.68 -5.24 -12.14
CA PRO A 292 7.71 -6.06 -11.49
C PRO A 292 8.47 -5.34 -10.38
N THR A 293 8.70 -4.02 -10.48
CA THR A 293 9.35 -3.21 -9.44
C THR A 293 8.51 -3.12 -8.19
N LEU A 294 7.20 -2.86 -8.33
CA LEU A 294 6.26 -2.84 -7.21
C LEU A 294 6.12 -4.23 -6.58
N ALA A 295 5.98 -5.27 -7.41
CA ALA A 295 5.91 -6.67 -6.95
C ALA A 295 7.17 -7.06 -6.15
N SER A 296 8.35 -6.72 -6.66
CA SER A 296 9.63 -6.95 -6.00
C SER A 296 9.74 -6.22 -4.67
N THR A 297 9.18 -5.01 -4.57
CA THR A 297 9.22 -4.20 -3.34
C THR A 297 8.46 -4.86 -2.19
N TYR A 298 7.35 -5.54 -2.46
CA TYR A 298 6.60 -6.27 -1.42
C TYR A 298 7.43 -7.34 -0.70
N VAL A 299 8.49 -7.84 -1.34
CA VAL A 299 9.39 -8.86 -0.78
C VAL A 299 10.70 -8.24 -0.28
N THR A 300 11.34 -7.39 -1.09
CA THR A 300 12.65 -6.81 -0.80
C THR A 300 12.60 -5.66 0.20
N GLY A 301 11.64 -4.76 0.02
CA GLY A 301 11.45 -3.55 0.80
C GLY A 301 11.37 -3.74 2.32
N PRO A 302 10.51 -4.64 2.84
CA PRO A 302 10.39 -4.82 4.28
C PRO A 302 11.68 -5.31 4.93
N PHE A 303 12.44 -6.19 4.28
CA PHE A 303 13.71 -6.65 4.83
C PHE A 303 14.83 -5.62 4.68
N ALA A 304 14.84 -4.83 3.60
CA ALA A 304 15.75 -3.69 3.49
C ALA A 304 15.54 -2.70 4.65
N LEU A 305 14.29 -2.48 5.04
CA LEU A 305 13.94 -1.65 6.19
C LEU A 305 14.32 -2.30 7.52
N LEU A 306 13.89 -3.54 7.78
CA LEU A 306 14.05 -4.21 9.08
C LEU A 306 15.50 -4.62 9.38
N CYS A 307 16.30 -4.93 8.36
CA CYS A 307 17.69 -5.35 8.51
C CYS A 307 18.67 -4.17 8.50
N ALA A 308 18.22 -2.97 8.13
CA ALA A 308 19.03 -1.76 8.24
C ALA A 308 19.28 -1.42 9.72
N PRO A 309 20.43 -0.79 10.05
CA PRO A 309 20.63 -0.22 11.37
C PRO A 309 19.56 0.85 11.67
N GLY A 310 18.86 0.70 12.80
CA GLY A 310 17.79 1.62 13.17
C GLY A 310 17.37 1.53 14.63
N THR A 311 16.92 2.65 15.17
CA THR A 311 16.48 2.79 16.57
C THR A 311 14.99 3.15 16.70
N THR A 312 14.25 3.12 15.59
CA THR A 312 12.80 3.42 15.61
C THR A 312 12.01 2.38 16.40
N PRO A 313 10.78 2.69 16.84
CA PRO A 313 9.91 1.72 17.52
C PRO A 313 9.69 0.42 16.74
N LEU A 314 9.63 0.49 15.40
CA LEU A 314 9.56 -0.70 14.54
C LEU A 314 10.80 -1.60 14.72
N HIS A 315 12.01 -1.02 14.70
CA HIS A 315 13.25 -1.78 14.87
C HIS A 315 13.38 -2.38 16.27
N ALA A 316 12.93 -1.65 17.31
CA ALA A 316 12.91 -2.17 18.68
C ALA A 316 12.01 -3.40 18.80
N ARG A 317 10.80 -3.34 18.23
CA ARG A 317 9.86 -4.47 18.21
C ARG A 317 10.38 -5.64 17.38
N TRP A 318 10.95 -5.37 16.21
CA TRP A 318 11.59 -6.38 15.37
C TRP A 318 12.67 -7.17 16.11
N ARG A 319 13.62 -6.48 16.77
CA ARG A 319 14.67 -7.13 17.56
C ARG A 319 14.10 -7.97 18.70
N ALA A 320 13.14 -7.43 19.44
CA ALA A 320 12.50 -8.15 20.54
C ALA A 320 11.74 -9.39 20.05
N ALA A 321 11.05 -9.30 18.91
CA ALA A 321 10.31 -10.41 18.33
C ALA A 321 11.25 -11.51 17.79
N LEU A 322 12.36 -11.14 17.12
CA LEU A 322 13.35 -12.09 16.64
C LEU A 322 14.10 -12.82 17.76
N ALA A 323 14.37 -12.15 18.89
CA ALA A 323 15.00 -12.80 20.04
C ALA A 323 14.18 -13.99 20.57
N GLY A 324 12.85 -13.96 20.38
CA GLY A 324 11.95 -15.07 20.71
C GLY A 324 11.78 -16.13 19.62
N ALA A 325 12.44 -16.00 18.47
CA ALA A 325 12.27 -16.87 17.30
C ALA A 325 13.63 -17.22 16.65
N PRO A 326 14.47 -18.05 17.30
CA PRO A 326 15.86 -18.28 16.88
C PRO A 326 15.99 -18.83 15.44
N ARG A 327 15.15 -19.79 15.05
CA ARG A 327 15.14 -20.32 13.67
C ARG A 327 14.80 -19.26 12.63
N ALA A 328 13.88 -18.34 12.95
CA ALA A 328 13.54 -17.23 12.06
C ALA A 328 14.70 -16.23 11.98
N ALA A 329 15.41 -15.99 13.09
CA ALA A 329 16.59 -15.13 13.13
C ALA A 329 17.74 -15.68 12.26
N GLU A 330 17.96 -17.00 12.22
CA GLU A 330 18.93 -17.64 11.31
C GLU A 330 18.60 -17.40 9.83
N VAL A 331 17.32 -17.46 9.45
CA VAL A 331 16.90 -17.13 8.09
C VAL A 331 17.13 -15.64 7.80
N VAL A 332 16.78 -14.76 8.73
CA VAL A 332 16.99 -13.30 8.60
C VAL A 332 18.47 -12.95 8.42
N ALA A 333 19.39 -13.64 9.08
CA ALA A 333 20.82 -13.42 8.88
C ALA A 333 21.24 -13.68 7.42
N ARG A 334 20.68 -14.72 6.78
CA ARG A 334 20.89 -15.02 5.35
C ARG A 334 20.21 -13.99 4.43
N ILE A 335 19.01 -13.55 4.79
CA ILE A 335 18.30 -12.47 4.08
C ILE A 335 19.13 -11.18 4.10
N SER A 336 19.66 -10.80 5.26
CA SER A 336 20.44 -9.57 5.43
C SER A 336 21.67 -9.54 4.53
N GLY A 337 22.30 -10.69 4.27
CA GLY A 337 23.40 -10.81 3.32
C GLY A 337 23.00 -10.78 1.83
N THR A 338 21.70 -10.78 1.52
CA THR A 338 21.15 -10.79 0.15
C THR A 338 20.51 -9.46 -0.22
N VAL A 339 19.95 -8.72 0.74
CA VAL A 339 19.27 -7.46 0.47
C VAL A 339 20.32 -6.37 0.20
N PRO A 340 20.24 -5.64 -0.92
CA PRO A 340 21.16 -4.55 -1.20
C PRO A 340 21.04 -3.48 -0.11
N ALA A 341 22.18 -2.91 0.30
CA ALA A 341 22.19 -1.80 1.23
C ALA A 341 21.29 -0.68 0.70
N PRO A 342 20.50 -0.01 1.56
CA PRO A 342 19.67 1.09 1.12
C PRO A 342 20.55 2.13 0.42
N PRO A 343 20.11 2.69 -0.73
CA PRO A 343 20.87 3.74 -1.40
C PRO A 343 21.07 4.90 -0.43
N LEU A 344 22.32 5.40 -0.34
CA LEU A 344 22.62 6.59 0.46
C LEU A 344 21.68 7.73 0.02
N PRO A 345 21.11 8.51 0.96
CA PRO A 345 20.28 9.64 0.60
C PRO A 345 21.07 10.54 -0.34
N ARG A 346 20.50 10.82 -1.53
CA ARG A 346 21.11 11.78 -2.44
C ARG A 346 21.17 13.13 -1.72
N PRO A 347 22.32 13.83 -1.74
CA PRO A 347 22.39 15.17 -1.18
C PRO A 347 21.30 16.03 -1.85
N PRO A 348 20.68 16.96 -1.11
CA PRO A 348 19.67 17.83 -1.66
C PRO A 348 20.24 18.53 -2.89
N VAL A 349 19.50 18.49 -4.00
CA VAL A 349 19.85 19.26 -5.20
C VAL A 349 19.84 20.73 -4.78
N PRO A 350 20.93 21.48 -4.98
CA PRO A 350 20.95 22.91 -4.67
C PRO A 350 19.78 23.58 -5.40
N ALA A 351 18.98 24.34 -4.67
CA ALA A 351 17.94 25.16 -5.28
C ALA A 351 18.60 26.04 -6.36
N ARG A 352 18.08 25.97 -7.58
CA ARG A 352 18.48 26.85 -8.68
C ARG A 352 17.74 28.17 -8.60
#